data_AF-A0A392MAX8-F1
#
_entry.id   AF-A0A392MAX8-F1
#
_cell.length_a   1.000
_cell.length_b   1.000
_cell.length_c   1.000
_cell.angle_alpha   90.00
_cell.angle_beta   90.00
_cell.angle_gamma   90.00
#
_symmetry.space_group_name_H-M   'P 1'
#
loop_
_entity.id
_entity.type
_entity.pdbx_description
1 polymer ?
#
loop_
_entity_poly.entity_id
_entity_poly.type
_entity_poly.pdbx_seq_one_letter_code
_entity_poly.pdbx_strand_id
1 'polypeptide(L)'
;VSGILVCEAGCILENIMSFLDNEGFIMPLDLGAKGSCQIGGNVSTNAGGLRLVRYGSLHGSVLGVEAVLANGTVLDMLKTLRKDNTGYGLKHLFIGSEGSLGIVTKVSILTPPKLSSVNVAFLACKDYSCCQVRTVFLF
;
A
#
# COMPACT_ATOMS: atom_id res chain seq x y z
N VAL A 1 6.19 1.36 -19.21
CA VAL A 1 5.20 0.77 -18.30
C VAL A 1 5.31 1.50 -16.96
N SER A 2 4.25 2.10 -16.45
CA SER A 2 4.29 3.06 -15.32
C SER A 2 4.29 2.42 -13.93
N GLY A 3 4.15 1.10 -13.82
CA GLY A 3 4.07 0.40 -12.53
C GLY A 3 2.85 0.82 -11.71
N ILE A 4 1.70 0.98 -12.37
CA ILE A 4 0.46 1.39 -11.71
C ILE A 4 -0.52 0.25 -11.82
N LEU A 5 -1.01 -0.21 -10.68
CA LEU A 5 -2.05 -1.20 -10.58
C LEU A 5 -3.38 -0.51 -10.27
N VAL A 6 -4.42 -0.85 -11.02
CA VAL A 6 -5.81 -0.53 -10.69
C VAL A 6 -6.53 -1.85 -10.44
N CYS A 7 -7.17 -1.97 -9.29
CA CYS A 7 -7.87 -3.20 -8.91
C CYS A 7 -9.10 -2.89 -8.04
N GLU A 8 -9.99 -3.87 -7.94
CA GLU A 8 -11.16 -3.80 -7.07
C GLU A 8 -10.76 -3.98 -5.60
N ALA A 9 -11.52 -3.36 -4.71
CA ALA A 9 -11.26 -3.36 -3.27
C ALA A 9 -11.24 -4.77 -2.64
N GLY A 10 -11.97 -5.71 -3.23
CA GLY A 10 -12.07 -7.10 -2.76
C GLY A 10 -10.88 -7.99 -3.12
N CYS A 11 -9.93 -7.51 -3.93
CA CYS A 11 -8.77 -8.31 -4.32
C CYS A 11 -7.90 -8.65 -3.09
N ILE A 12 -7.65 -9.95 -2.89
CA ILE A 12 -6.76 -10.46 -1.84
C ILE A 12 -5.33 -10.01 -2.12
N LEU A 13 -4.64 -9.53 -1.08
CA LEU A 13 -3.28 -8.97 -1.19
C LEU A 13 -2.30 -9.98 -1.80
N GLU A 14 -2.33 -11.23 -1.36
CA GLU A 14 -1.46 -12.28 -1.90
C GLU A 14 -1.69 -12.53 -3.40
N ASN A 15 -2.95 -12.55 -3.84
CA ASN A 15 -3.27 -12.70 -5.27
C ASN A 15 -2.74 -11.52 -6.10
N ILE A 16 -2.85 -10.29 -5.59
CA ILE A 16 -2.26 -9.11 -6.20
C ILE A 16 -0.74 -9.25 -6.30
N MET A 17 -0.09 -9.71 -5.23
CA MET A 17 1.37 -9.90 -5.21
C MET A 17 1.81 -10.94 -6.25
N SER A 18 1.12 -12.07 -6.35
CA SER A 18 1.40 -13.10 -7.36
C SER A 18 1.21 -12.57 -8.78
N PHE A 19 0.17 -11.76 -9.03
CA PHE A 19 -0.04 -11.10 -10.31
C PHE A 19 1.11 -10.16 -10.66
N LEU A 20 1.49 -9.27 -9.74
CA LEU A 20 2.57 -8.31 -9.96
C LEU A 20 3.94 -8.98 -10.18
N ASP A 21 4.19 -10.10 -9.50
CA ASP A 21 5.46 -10.81 -9.60
C ASP A 21 5.73 -11.32 -11.02
N ASN A 22 4.68 -11.77 -11.72
CA ASN A 22 4.73 -12.17 -13.13
C ASN A 22 4.98 -10.98 -14.07
N GLU A 23 4.55 -9.78 -13.69
CA GLU A 23 4.72 -8.54 -14.46
C GLU A 23 6.05 -7.81 -14.14
N GLY A 24 6.89 -8.38 -13.26
CA GLY A 24 8.15 -7.75 -12.85
C GLY A 24 8.00 -6.57 -11.88
N PHE A 25 6.89 -6.53 -11.14
CA PHE A 25 6.62 -5.54 -10.09
C PHE A 25 6.39 -6.22 -8.75
N ILE A 26 6.33 -5.43 -7.68
CA ILE A 26 5.97 -5.90 -6.35
C ILE A 26 4.97 -4.95 -5.71
N MET A 27 4.20 -5.46 -4.76
CA MET A 27 3.36 -4.63 -3.91
C MET A 27 4.24 -3.85 -2.91
N PRO A 28 4.02 -2.53 -2.71
CA PRO A 28 4.76 -1.74 -1.72
C PRO A 28 4.41 -2.11 -0.26
N LEU A 29 3.33 -2.88 -0.07
CA LEU A 29 2.80 -3.35 1.20
C LEU A 29 2.91 -4.88 1.31
N ASP A 30 3.32 -5.39 2.47
CA ASP A 30 3.37 -6.83 2.79
C ASP A 30 3.11 -7.02 4.29
N LEU A 31 2.21 -7.94 4.64
CA LEU A 31 1.78 -8.20 6.02
C LEU A 31 1.48 -9.68 6.21
N GLY A 32 1.50 -10.13 7.47
CA GLY A 32 1.24 -11.54 7.83
C GLY A 32 -0.14 -12.05 7.38
N ALA A 33 -1.14 -11.18 7.28
CA ALA A 33 -2.50 -11.53 6.86
C ALA A 33 -2.72 -11.51 5.33
N LYS A 34 -1.65 -11.46 4.51
CA LYS A 34 -1.76 -11.30 3.04
C LYS A 34 -2.66 -12.32 2.32
N GLY A 35 -2.77 -13.54 2.85
CA GLY A 35 -3.61 -14.59 2.27
C GLY A 35 -5.11 -14.38 2.45
N SER A 36 -5.53 -13.41 3.27
CA SER A 36 -6.96 -13.13 3.53
C SER A 36 -7.32 -11.65 3.48
N CYS A 37 -6.39 -10.75 3.79
CA CYS A 37 -6.66 -9.31 3.76
C CYS A 37 -6.91 -8.83 2.33
N GLN A 38 -7.91 -7.96 2.18
CA GLN A 38 -8.28 -7.36 0.91
C GLN A 38 -7.67 -5.95 0.77
N ILE A 39 -7.39 -5.52 -0.45
CA ILE A 39 -6.75 -4.21 -0.70
C ILE A 39 -7.59 -3.04 -0.20
N GLY A 40 -8.92 -3.12 -0.31
CA GLY A 40 -9.83 -2.11 0.25
C GLY A 40 -9.68 -1.99 1.76
N GLY A 41 -9.62 -3.11 2.48
CA GLY A 41 -9.38 -3.12 3.93
C GLY A 41 -8.01 -2.57 4.31
N ASN A 42 -6.98 -2.89 3.55
CA ASN A 42 -5.64 -2.34 3.75
C ASN A 42 -5.62 -0.81 3.58
N VAL A 43 -6.31 -0.28 2.57
CA VAL A 43 -6.44 1.17 2.37
C VAL A 43 -7.26 1.80 3.50
N SER A 44 -8.43 1.24 3.82
CA SER A 44 -9.31 1.76 4.87
C SER A 44 -8.65 1.80 6.24
N THR A 45 -7.70 0.92 6.54
CA THR A 45 -6.98 0.87 7.82
C THR A 45 -5.61 1.56 7.78
N ASN A 46 -5.20 2.11 6.63
CA ASN A 46 -3.83 2.62 6.40
C ASN A 46 -2.76 1.60 6.84
N ALA A 47 -2.90 0.36 6.36
CA ALA A 47 -2.02 -0.74 6.75
C ALA A 47 -0.55 -0.42 6.46
N GLY A 48 0.33 -0.72 7.43
CA GLY A 48 1.78 -0.47 7.32
C GLY A 48 2.58 -1.68 6.83
N GLY A 49 2.79 -2.66 7.71
CA GLY A 49 3.44 -3.92 7.34
C GLY A 49 4.97 -3.91 7.27
N LEU A 50 5.52 -5.04 6.83
CA LEU A 50 6.95 -5.39 6.90
C LEU A 50 7.85 -4.51 6.03
N ARG A 51 7.29 -3.89 4.98
CA ARG A 51 8.03 -3.11 3.98
C ARG A 51 7.83 -1.59 4.11
N LEU A 52 7.14 -1.15 5.16
CA LEU A 52 6.83 0.27 5.42
C LEU A 52 8.09 1.15 5.41
N VAL A 53 9.20 0.68 6.00
CA VAL A 53 10.44 1.46 6.10
C VAL A 53 10.99 1.84 4.72
N ARG A 54 10.81 0.97 3.72
CA ARG A 54 11.33 1.20 2.36
C ARG A 54 10.35 1.94 1.45
N TYR A 55 9.06 1.58 1.50
CA TYR A 55 8.07 2.08 0.54
C TYR A 55 7.11 3.13 1.13
N GLY A 56 7.19 3.38 2.44
CA GLY A 56 6.38 4.38 3.13
C GLY A 56 4.94 3.93 3.36
N SER A 57 4.13 4.88 3.83
CA SER A 57 2.69 4.70 4.07
C SER A 57 1.90 4.62 2.76
N LEU A 58 0.73 3.97 2.82
CA LEU A 58 -0.25 3.97 1.74
C LEU A 58 -0.69 5.38 1.32
N HIS A 59 -0.60 6.40 2.19
CA HIS A 59 -0.80 7.79 1.77
C HIS A 59 0.14 8.22 0.63
N GLY A 60 1.36 7.67 0.56
CA GLY A 60 2.30 7.95 -0.52
C GLY A 60 2.15 7.03 -1.74
N SER A 61 1.74 5.77 -1.54
CA SER A 61 1.67 4.78 -2.63
C SER A 61 0.32 4.77 -3.35
N VAL A 62 -0.78 5.08 -2.67
CA VAL A 62 -2.13 5.12 -3.27
C VAL A 62 -2.29 6.39 -4.10
N LEU A 63 -2.53 6.23 -5.39
CA LEU A 63 -2.70 7.32 -6.35
C LEU A 63 -4.15 7.79 -6.43
N GLY A 64 -5.11 6.87 -6.27
CA GLY A 64 -6.53 7.14 -6.41
C GLY A 64 -7.41 6.09 -5.74
N VAL A 65 -8.63 6.48 -5.41
CA VAL A 65 -9.63 5.65 -4.74
C VAL A 65 -11.00 5.95 -5.36
N GLU A 66 -11.77 4.91 -5.66
CA GLU A 66 -13.22 5.03 -5.89
C GLU A 66 -13.92 4.64 -4.59
N ALA A 67 -14.85 5.45 -4.11
CA ALA A 67 -15.59 5.18 -2.89
C ALA A 67 -17.07 5.51 -3.03
N VAL A 68 -17.93 4.76 -2.34
CA VAL A 68 -19.37 4.99 -2.26
C VAL A 68 -19.69 5.58 -0.88
N LEU A 69 -20.29 6.76 -0.87
CA LEU A 69 -20.70 7.45 0.36
C LEU A 69 -21.97 6.82 0.95
N ALA A 70 -22.28 7.15 2.21
CA ALA A 70 -23.45 6.63 2.92
C ALA A 70 -24.80 6.96 2.23
N ASN A 71 -24.87 8.04 1.45
CA ASN A 71 -26.05 8.41 0.67
C ASN A 71 -26.10 7.73 -0.72
N GLY A 72 -25.17 6.81 -1.01
CA GLY A 72 -25.07 6.11 -2.30
C GLY A 72 -24.33 6.88 -3.40
N THR A 73 -23.88 8.11 -3.14
CA THR A 73 -23.10 8.87 -4.13
C THR A 73 -21.75 8.18 -4.37
N VAL A 74 -21.46 7.91 -5.65
CA VAL A 74 -20.14 7.40 -6.06
C VAL A 74 -19.18 8.57 -6.20
N LEU A 75 -18.16 8.58 -5.38
CA LEU A 75 -17.06 9.53 -5.45
C LEU A 75 -15.90 8.89 -6.21
N ASP A 76 -15.79 9.21 -7.50
CA ASP A 76 -14.71 8.73 -8.36
C ASP A 76 -13.50 9.65 -8.27
N MET A 77 -12.48 9.19 -7.56
CA MET A 77 -11.15 9.83 -7.49
C MET A 77 -10.08 8.85 -7.98
N LEU A 78 -10.43 7.96 -8.92
CA LEU A 78 -9.54 6.94 -9.44
C LEU A 78 -8.56 7.56 -10.46
N LYS A 79 -7.50 8.18 -9.93
CA LYS A 79 -6.42 8.76 -10.74
C LYS A 79 -5.23 7.79 -10.83
N THR A 80 -4.58 7.78 -11.98
CA THR A 80 -3.35 7.03 -12.26
C THR A 80 -2.14 7.96 -12.47
N LEU A 81 -2.25 9.22 -12.05
CA LEU A 81 -1.16 10.19 -12.13
C LEU A 81 -0.33 10.14 -10.86
N ARG A 82 1.00 10.10 -11.00
CA ARG A 82 1.92 10.17 -9.85
C ARG A 82 1.86 11.53 -9.14
N LYS A 83 1.58 12.59 -9.88
CA LYS A 83 1.45 13.96 -9.37
C LYS A 83 0.22 14.60 -10.00
N ASP A 84 -0.73 14.97 -9.16
CA ASP A 84 -1.94 15.67 -9.53
C ASP A 84 -2.27 16.65 -8.38
N ASN A 85 -2.29 17.94 -8.70
CA ASN A 85 -2.50 19.03 -7.74
C ASN A 85 -3.80 19.79 -8.05
N THR A 86 -4.76 19.15 -8.73
CA THR A 86 -6.04 19.78 -9.12
C THR A 86 -7.06 19.74 -7.98
N GLY A 87 -6.82 20.58 -6.95
CA GLY A 87 -7.70 20.72 -5.79
C GLY A 87 -7.28 19.88 -4.60
N TYR A 88 -8.23 19.52 -3.73
CA TYR A 88 -7.95 18.79 -2.49
C TYR A 88 -7.68 17.31 -2.75
N GLY A 89 -6.71 16.75 -2.04
CA GLY A 89 -6.40 15.31 -2.06
C GLY A 89 -7.42 14.47 -1.27
N LEU A 90 -8.70 14.51 -1.65
CA LEU A 90 -9.81 13.87 -0.94
C LEU A 90 -9.61 12.36 -0.69
N LYS A 91 -8.84 11.67 -1.55
CA LYS A 91 -8.45 10.27 -1.33
C LYS A 91 -7.84 10.03 0.05
N HIS A 92 -7.09 10.98 0.60
CA HIS A 92 -6.42 10.83 1.89
C HIS A 92 -7.40 10.76 3.06
N LEU A 93 -8.64 11.25 2.91
CA LEU A 93 -9.66 11.11 3.93
C LEU A 93 -10.14 9.67 4.07
N PHE A 94 -10.15 8.89 2.98
CA PHE A 94 -10.58 7.49 2.98
C PHE A 94 -9.48 6.53 3.43
N ILE A 95 -8.21 6.88 3.21
CA ILE A 95 -7.06 6.10 3.71
C ILE A 95 -7.01 6.25 5.23
N GLY A 96 -7.20 5.15 5.96
CA GLY A 96 -7.29 5.18 7.43
C GLY A 96 -8.66 5.60 7.99
N SER A 97 -9.70 5.69 7.15
CA SER A 97 -11.06 6.02 7.60
C SER A 97 -11.81 4.87 8.29
N GLU A 98 -11.30 3.65 8.18
CA GLU A 98 -11.90 2.41 8.68
C GLU A 98 -13.36 2.19 8.18
N GLY A 99 -13.69 2.75 7.01
CA GLY A 99 -15.01 2.63 6.40
C GLY A 99 -16.07 3.59 6.96
N SER A 100 -15.70 4.46 7.90
CA SER A 100 -16.64 5.43 8.52
C SER A 100 -17.13 6.52 7.58
N LEU A 101 -16.35 6.86 6.54
CA LEU A 101 -16.67 7.92 5.57
C LEU A 101 -17.29 7.38 4.26
N GLY A 102 -17.27 6.06 4.06
CA GLY A 102 -17.75 5.42 2.85
C GLY A 102 -17.04 4.10 2.57
N ILE A 103 -17.51 3.37 1.57
CA ILE A 103 -17.00 2.06 1.18
C ILE A 103 -16.06 2.24 -0.01
N VAL A 104 -14.78 1.88 0.16
CA VAL A 104 -13.81 1.85 -0.93
C VAL A 104 -14.13 0.69 -1.87
N THR A 105 -14.30 0.97 -3.17
CA THR A 105 -14.67 -0.02 -4.21
C THR A 105 -13.54 -0.32 -5.17
N LYS A 106 -12.68 0.65 -5.50
CA LYS A 106 -11.48 0.46 -6.32
C LYS A 106 -10.30 1.26 -5.79
N VAL A 107 -9.10 0.77 -6.07
CA VAL A 107 -7.85 1.39 -5.65
C VAL A 107 -6.90 1.46 -6.84
N SER A 108 -6.28 2.62 -7.04
CA SER A 108 -5.09 2.77 -7.87
C SER A 108 -3.86 2.93 -6.98
N ILE A 109 -2.87 2.06 -7.15
CA ILE A 109 -1.65 2.05 -6.36
C ILE A 109 -0.41 1.98 -7.24
N LEU A 110 0.61 2.74 -6.86
CA LEU A 110 1.93 2.68 -7.46
C LEU A 110 2.70 1.47 -6.93
N THR A 111 3.13 0.59 -7.83
CA THR A 111 3.87 -0.62 -7.54
C THR A 111 5.36 -0.44 -7.89
N PRO A 112 6.28 -0.63 -6.93
CA PRO A 112 7.70 -0.62 -7.22
C PRO A 112 8.11 -1.75 -8.19
N PRO A 113 9.16 -1.57 -9.00
CA PRO A 113 9.72 -2.65 -9.80
C PRO A 113 10.25 -3.76 -8.89
N LYS A 114 10.21 -5.00 -9.38
CA LYS A 114 10.77 -6.16 -8.70
C LYS A 114 12.27 -5.98 -8.54
N LEU A 115 12.77 -6.29 -7.35
CA LEU A 115 14.18 -6.15 -7.01
C LEU A 115 14.97 -7.28 -7.68
N SER A 116 16.15 -6.95 -8.21
CA SER A 116 17.07 -7.93 -8.79
C SER A 116 17.66 -8.88 -7.75
N SER A 117 17.76 -8.45 -6.50
CA SER A 117 18.26 -9.24 -5.38
C SER A 117 17.57 -8.89 -4.07
N VAL A 118 17.40 -9.89 -3.21
CA VAL A 118 16.85 -9.77 -1.86
C VAL A 118 17.72 -10.59 -0.91
N ASN A 119 18.22 -9.96 0.16
CA ASN A 119 19.05 -10.60 1.17
C ASN A 119 18.38 -10.45 2.54
N VAL A 120 18.48 -11.47 3.38
CA VAL A 120 17.94 -11.47 4.75
C VAL A 120 19.04 -11.88 5.70
N ALA A 121 19.28 -11.07 6.73
CA ALA A 121 20.18 -11.38 7.83
C ALA A 121 19.36 -11.53 9.12
N PHE A 122 19.59 -12.62 9.86
CA PHE A 122 19.00 -12.84 11.17
C PHE A 122 20.13 -12.83 12.21
N LEU A 123 20.11 -11.87 13.13
CA LEU A 123 21.19 -11.61 14.08
C LEU A 123 20.65 -11.74 15.50
N ALA A 124 21.40 -12.41 16.37
CA ALA A 124 21.12 -12.46 17.80
C ALA A 124 21.86 -11.34 18.53
N CYS A 125 21.13 -10.42 19.17
CA CYS A 125 21.68 -9.46 20.13
C CYS A 125 21.59 -10.05 21.55
N LYS A 126 22.53 -9.69 22.44
CA LYS A 126 22.49 -10.10 23.85
C LYS A 126 21.41 -9.34 24.65
N ASP A 127 21.21 -8.07 24.32
CA ASP A 127 20.26 -7.17 24.95
C ASP A 127 19.80 -6.09 23.95
N TYR A 128 18.81 -5.28 24.33
CA TYR A 128 18.26 -4.21 23.49
C TYR A 128 19.27 -3.09 23.21
N SER A 129 20.13 -2.76 24.19
CA SER A 129 21.14 -1.69 24.07
C SER A 129 22.21 -2.03 23.03
N CYS A 130 22.58 -3.30 22.90
CA CYS A 130 23.49 -3.79 21.86
C CYS A 130 22.94 -3.55 20.45
N CYS A 131 21.62 -3.52 20.26
CA CYS A 131 21.01 -3.21 18.97
C CYS A 131 20.79 -1.70 18.74
N GLN A 132 20.97 -0.85 19.77
CA GLN A 132 20.73 0.61 19.72
C GLN A 132 21.91 1.44 19.18
N VAL A 133 22.99 0.80 18.71
CA VAL A 133 24.07 1.52 18.02
C VAL A 133 23.46 2.32 16.87
N ARG A 134 23.86 3.60 16.72
CA ARG A 134 23.41 4.57 15.70
C ARG A 134 23.75 4.10 14.27
N THR A 135 23.27 2.92 13.89
CA THR A 135 23.41 2.33 12.59
C THR A 135 22.24 2.87 11.79
N VAL A 136 22.46 4.01 11.15
CA VAL A 136 21.75 4.32 9.92
C VAL A 136 22.06 3.14 9.00
N PHE A 137 21.13 2.20 8.87
CA PHE A 137 21.17 1.21 7.80
C PHE A 137 20.96 1.98 6.50
N LEU A 138 22.06 2.51 5.95
CA LEU A 138 22.17 2.95 4.56
C LEU A 138 22.25 1.66 3.73
N PHE A 139 21.10 1.24 3.21
CA PHE A 139 21.02 0.41 2.03
C PHE A 139 20.80 1.30 0.80
#